data_AF-A0A9E8SHU9-F1
#
_entry.id   AF-A0A9E8SHU9-F1
#
_cell.length_a   1.000
_cell.length_b   1.000
_cell.length_c   1.000
_cell.angle_alpha   90.00
_cell.angle_beta   90.00
_cell.angle_gamma   90.00
#
_symmetry.space_group_name_H-M   'P 1'
#
loop_
_entity.id
_entity.type
_entity.pdbx_description
1 polymer ?
#
loop_
_entity_poly.entity_id
_entity_poly.type
_entity_poly.pdbx_seq_one_letter_code
_entity_poly.pdbx_strand_id
1 'polypeptide(L)'
;MGRKRKEIDLQAILMLASRGMTQVEIAKELGVSHVTLAKRMGELRVKEGPLKEYRCLLGLQLTALQCRSLEALTPEKLNGASLIELARAFSFLKKAELLMEGKPTKIRGILAYLLEMEKEDKDPLSKS
;
A
#
# COMPACT_ATOMS: atom_id res chain seq x y z
N MET A 1 33.72 -25.56 18.64
CA MET A 1 33.55 -25.26 17.20
C MET A 1 32.06 -25.10 16.89
N GLY A 2 31.54 -23.87 16.83
CA GLY A 2 30.13 -23.62 16.48
C GLY A 2 29.89 -23.95 15.00
N ARG A 3 29.02 -24.91 14.71
CA ARG A 3 28.66 -25.30 13.34
C ARG A 3 28.03 -24.09 12.63
N LYS A 4 28.51 -23.74 11.43
CA LYS A 4 27.96 -22.64 10.62
C LYS A 4 26.44 -22.82 10.45
N ARG A 5 25.67 -21.76 10.70
CA ARG A 5 24.21 -21.76 10.49
C ARG A 5 23.94 -22.03 9.01
N LYS A 6 23.15 -23.06 8.69
CA LYS A 6 22.55 -23.19 7.36
C LYS A 6 21.58 -22.03 7.18
N GLU A 7 21.73 -21.24 6.13
CA GLU A 7 20.71 -20.30 5.70
C GLU A 7 19.55 -21.10 5.12
N ILE A 8 18.40 -21.05 5.78
CA ILE A 8 17.17 -21.64 5.28
C ILE A 8 16.38 -20.52 4.62
N ASP A 9 16.00 -20.72 3.36
CA ASP A 9 15.17 -19.79 2.62
C ASP A 9 13.79 -19.67 3.28
N LEU A 10 13.45 -18.44 3.63
CA LEU A 10 12.19 -18.09 4.26
C LEU A 10 10.99 -18.31 3.33
N GLN A 11 11.16 -18.02 2.04
CA GLN A 11 10.08 -18.14 1.07
C GLN A 11 9.69 -19.60 0.89
N ALA A 12 10.67 -20.50 0.81
CA ALA A 12 10.43 -21.94 0.78
C ALA A 12 9.65 -22.45 2.02
N ILE A 13 10.00 -22.01 3.23
CA ILE A 13 9.26 -22.39 4.46
C ILE A 13 7.80 -21.92 4.38
N LEU A 14 7.56 -20.66 4.01
CA LEU A 14 6.22 -20.07 3.95
C LEU A 14 5.36 -20.72 2.86
N MET A 15 5.95 -21.05 1.72
CA MET A 15 5.26 -21.73 0.62
C MET A 15 4.85 -23.16 0.99
N LEU A 16 5.70 -23.91 1.69
CA LEU A 16 5.36 -25.27 2.12
C LEU A 16 4.33 -25.25 3.26
N ALA A 17 4.44 -24.29 4.19
CA ALA A 17 3.46 -24.10 5.25
C ALA A 17 2.08 -23.68 4.72
N SER A 18 2.02 -22.84 3.67
CA SER A 18 0.74 -22.44 3.06
C SER A 18 0.05 -23.59 2.32
N ARG A 19 0.79 -24.63 1.94
CA ARG A 19 0.27 -25.90 1.40
C ARG A 19 -0.23 -26.85 2.49
N GLY A 20 -0.21 -26.45 3.76
CA GLY A 20 -0.70 -27.25 4.88
C GLY A 20 0.28 -28.30 5.40
N MET A 21 1.54 -28.30 4.95
CA MET A 21 2.54 -29.25 5.42
C MET A 21 2.92 -29.01 6.88
N THR A 22 3.18 -30.09 7.61
CA THR A 22 3.65 -30.05 9.00
C THR A 22 5.13 -29.68 9.07
N GLN A 23 5.59 -29.18 10.22
CA GLN A 23 7.01 -28.81 10.40
C GLN A 23 7.97 -30.00 10.18
N VAL A 24 7.52 -31.22 10.48
CA VAL A 24 8.31 -32.44 10.27
C VAL A 24 8.49 -32.72 8.77
N GLU A 25 7.44 -32.54 7.98
CA GLU A 25 7.48 -32.71 6.52
C GLU A 25 8.30 -31.61 5.85
N ILE A 26 8.11 -30.36 6.27
CA ILE A 26 8.90 -29.22 5.76
C ILE A 26 10.38 -29.41 6.06
N ALA A 27 10.74 -29.91 7.24
CA ALA A 27 12.13 -30.15 7.60
C ALA A 27 12.77 -31.24 6.72
N LYS A 28 12.01 -32.30 6.41
CA LYS A 28 12.43 -33.36 5.48
C LYS A 28 12.60 -32.81 4.07
N GLU A 29 11.63 -32.05 3.57
CA GLU A 29 11.65 -31.46 2.23
C GLU A 29 12.84 -30.50 2.04
N LEU A 30 13.16 -29.71 3.07
CA LEU A 30 14.26 -28.75 3.04
C LEU A 30 15.63 -29.37 3.42
N GLY A 31 15.70 -30.67 3.72
CA GLY A 31 16.95 -31.34 4.11
C GLY A 31 17.59 -30.77 5.38
N VAL A 32 16.77 -30.33 6.34
CA VAL A 32 17.19 -29.76 7.62
C VAL A 32 16.61 -30.53 8.80
N SER A 33 17.21 -30.43 9.98
CA SER A 33 16.61 -31.04 11.17
C SER A 33 15.38 -30.24 11.61
N HIS A 34 14.38 -30.94 12.14
CA HIS A 34 13.18 -30.33 12.73
C HIS A 34 13.53 -29.23 13.75
N VAL A 35 14.56 -29.45 14.56
CA VAL A 35 15.06 -28.47 15.55
C VAL A 35 15.59 -27.20 14.88
N THR A 36 16.29 -27.32 13.74
CA THR A 36 16.80 -26.16 12.99
C THR A 36 15.65 -25.37 12.38
N LEU A 37 14.65 -26.05 11.81
CA LEU A 37 13.45 -25.43 11.26
C LEU A 37 12.64 -24.72 12.37
N ALA A 38 12.38 -25.39 13.49
CA ALA A 38 11.64 -24.83 14.62
C ALA A 38 12.31 -23.58 15.19
N LYS A 39 13.65 -23.59 15.32
CA LYS A 39 14.41 -22.41 15.74
C LYS A 39 14.26 -21.26 14.75
N ARG A 40 14.32 -21.55 13.44
CA ARG A 40 14.17 -20.53 12.40
C ARG A 40 12.76 -19.94 12.38
N MET A 41 11.73 -20.78 12.51
CA MET A 41 10.32 -20.33 12.64
C MET A 41 10.09 -19.51 13.92
N GLY A 42 10.74 -19.88 15.03
CA GLY A 42 10.72 -19.10 16.27
C GLY A 42 11.34 -17.71 16.10
N GLU A 43 12.52 -17.60 15.48
CA GLU A 43 13.16 -16.31 15.17
C GLU A 43 12.26 -15.41 14.32
N LEU A 44 11.47 -15.99 13.41
CA LEU A 44 10.53 -15.25 12.55
C LEU A 44 9.30 -14.79 13.32
N ARG A 45 8.72 -15.65 14.17
CA ARG A 45 7.56 -15.29 15.01
C ARG A 45 7.87 -14.12 15.95
N VAL A 46 9.08 -14.08 16.51
CA VAL A 46 9.54 -12.96 17.35
C VAL A 46 9.58 -11.64 16.56
N LYS A 47 9.90 -11.69 15.26
CA LYS A 47 9.87 -10.51 14.38
C LYS A 47 8.47 -10.19 13.85
N GLU A 48 7.59 -11.18 13.73
CA GLU A 48 6.20 -10.99 13.29
C GLU A 48 5.37 -10.18 14.29
N GLY A 49 5.54 -10.37 15.61
CA GLY A 49 4.78 -9.64 16.64
C GLY A 49 4.86 -8.12 16.47
N PRO A 50 6.07 -7.52 16.52
CA PRO A 50 6.27 -6.10 16.34
C PRO A 50 5.79 -5.58 14.97
N LEU A 51 5.92 -6.38 13.90
CA LEU A 51 5.45 -6.01 12.57
C LEU A 51 3.92 -6.01 12.47
N LYS A 52 3.24 -6.95 13.13
CA LYS A 52 1.77 -6.99 13.19
C LYS A 52 1.22 -5.83 14.02
N GLU A 53 1.83 -5.54 15.16
CA GLU A 53 1.50 -4.40 16.01
C GLU A 53 1.70 -3.08 15.25
N TYR A 54 2.84 -2.90 14.57
CA TYR A 54 3.10 -1.73 13.74
C TYR A 54 2.07 -1.58 12.60
N ARG A 55 1.73 -2.67 11.90
CA ARG A 55 0.70 -2.63 10.84
C ARG A 55 -0.68 -2.27 11.40
N CYS A 56 -1.02 -2.73 12.59
CA CYS A 56 -2.28 -2.37 13.27
C CYS A 56 -2.30 -0.88 13.62
N LEU A 57 -1.23 -0.36 14.22
CA LEU A 57 -1.09 1.06 14.53
C LEU A 57 -1.14 1.94 13.27
N LEU A 58 -0.46 1.51 12.20
CA LEU A 58 -0.49 2.19 10.91
C LEU A 58 -1.91 2.22 10.33
N GLY A 59 -2.65 1.10 10.42
CA GLY A 59 -4.04 1.03 10.01
C GLY A 59 -4.91 2.06 10.74
N LEU A 60 -4.80 2.14 12.07
CA LEU A 60 -5.53 3.12 12.88
C LEU A 60 -5.17 4.57 12.53
N GLN A 61 -3.89 4.87 12.29
CA GLN A 61 -3.45 6.20 11.88
C GLN A 61 -4.01 6.59 10.50
N LEU A 62 -4.01 5.66 9.55
CA LEU A 62 -4.60 5.87 8.23
C LEU A 62 -6.11 6.13 8.32
N THR A 63 -6.83 5.34 9.12
CA THR A 63 -8.26 5.57 9.38
C THR A 63 -8.51 6.93 10.00
N ALA A 64 -7.72 7.34 11.00
CA ALA A 64 -7.84 8.67 11.60
C ALA A 64 -7.61 9.80 10.59
N LEU A 65 -6.63 9.65 9.69
CA LEU A 65 -6.38 10.61 8.62
C LEU A 65 -7.54 10.68 7.61
N GLN A 66 -8.12 9.53 7.26
CA GLN A 66 -9.31 9.47 6.41
C GLN A 66 -10.49 10.20 7.04
N CYS A 67 -10.79 9.94 8.33
CA CYS A 67 -11.85 10.64 9.05
C CYS A 67 -11.65 12.16 9.04
N ARG A 68 -10.44 12.64 9.38
CA ARG A 68 -10.12 14.07 9.33
C ARG A 68 -10.30 14.67 7.94
N SER A 69 -9.95 13.91 6.90
CA SER A 69 -10.08 14.38 5.52
C SER A 69 -11.55 14.50 5.11
N LEU A 70 -12.41 13.58 5.55
CA LEU A 70 -13.85 13.62 5.33
C LEU A 70 -14.52 14.74 6.12
N GLU A 71 -14.13 14.96 7.38
CA GLU A 71 -14.62 16.07 8.20
C GLU A 71 -14.24 17.44 7.61
N ALA A 72 -13.09 17.52 6.93
CA ALA A 72 -12.67 18.73 6.26
C ALA A 72 -13.48 19.04 4.98
N LEU A 73 -14.14 18.04 4.39
CA LEU A 73 -14.98 18.16 3.20
C LEU A 73 -16.42 18.55 3.59
N THR A 74 -16.59 19.82 3.98
CA THR A 74 -17.92 20.36 4.31
C THR A 74 -18.64 20.88 3.06
N PRO A 75 -19.99 20.83 3.01
CA PRO A 75 -20.77 21.38 1.90
C PRO A 75 -20.43 22.85 1.57
N GLU A 76 -20.15 23.64 2.60
CA GLU A 76 -19.79 25.06 2.47
C GLU A 76 -18.46 25.24 1.72
N LYS A 77 -17.48 24.37 1.97
CA LYS A 77 -16.19 24.40 1.27
C LYS A 77 -16.28 23.90 -0.16
N LEU A 78 -17.17 22.93 -0.41
CA LEU A 78 -17.41 22.44 -1.77
C LEU A 78 -18.12 23.50 -2.63
N ASN A 79 -19.10 24.22 -2.07
CA ASN A 79 -19.81 25.28 -2.76
C ASN A 79 -18.96 26.54 -2.97
N GLY A 80 -18.02 26.82 -2.06
CA GLY A 80 -17.08 27.93 -2.18
C GLY A 80 -15.82 27.61 -2.99
N ALA A 81 -15.59 26.35 -3.37
CA ALA A 81 -14.42 25.95 -4.13
C ALA A 81 -14.53 26.36 -5.61
N SER A 82 -13.40 26.74 -6.20
CA SER A 82 -13.33 27.02 -7.63
C SER A 82 -13.55 25.75 -8.46
N LEU A 83 -14.04 25.92 -9.69
CA LEU A 83 -14.24 24.80 -10.64
C LEU A 83 -12.95 23.97 -10.84
N ILE A 84 -11.78 24.62 -10.79
CA ILE A 84 -10.48 23.98 -10.94
C ILE A 84 -10.15 23.09 -9.73
N GLU A 85 -10.40 23.58 -8.51
CA GLU A 85 -10.18 22.80 -7.28
C GLU A 85 -11.10 21.58 -7.24
N LEU A 86 -12.36 21.75 -7.63
CA LEU A 86 -13.32 20.66 -7.76
C LEU A 86 -12.89 19.64 -8.82
N ALA A 87 -12.42 20.09 -9.99
CA ALA A 87 -11.91 19.22 -11.04
C ALA A 87 -10.66 18.42 -10.61
N ARG A 88 -9.74 19.06 -9.86
CA ARG A 88 -8.55 18.39 -9.30
C ARG A 88 -8.92 17.35 -8.26
N ALA A 89 -9.81 17.70 -7.33
CA ALA A 89 -10.31 16.77 -6.32
C ALA A 89 -11.00 15.56 -6.98
N PHE A 90 -11.85 15.79 -7.98
CA PHE A 90 -12.49 14.74 -8.76
C PHE A 90 -11.48 13.83 -9.46
N SER A 91 -10.44 14.39 -10.09
CA SER A 91 -9.37 13.62 -10.74
C SER A 91 -8.64 12.69 -9.76
N PHE A 92 -8.33 13.20 -8.57
CA PHE A 92 -7.66 12.41 -7.55
C PHE A 92 -8.54 11.26 -7.07
N LEU A 93 -9.81 11.54 -6.78
CA LEU A 93 -10.79 10.52 -6.36
C LEU A 93 -10.98 9.47 -7.46
N LYS A 94 -11.10 9.88 -8.73
CA LYS A 94 -11.30 8.95 -9.84
C LYS A 94 -10.08 8.05 -10.07
N LYS A 95 -8.86 8.56 -9.88
CA LYS A 95 -7.64 7.74 -9.89
C LYS A 95 -7.63 6.71 -8.76
N ALA A 96 -8.04 7.11 -7.56
CA ALA A 96 -8.13 6.21 -6.41
C ALA A 96 -9.17 5.11 -6.63
N GLU A 97 -10.33 5.44 -7.19
CA GLU A 97 -11.37 4.48 -7.58
C GLU A 97 -10.84 3.47 -8.61
N LEU A 98 -10.20 3.95 -9.69
CA LEU A 98 -9.61 3.08 -10.72
C LEU A 98 -8.53 2.15 -10.14
N LEU A 99 -7.70 2.64 -9.22
CA LEU A 99 -6.70 1.82 -8.52
C LEU A 99 -7.36 0.70 -7.69
N MET A 100 -8.43 1.02 -6.94
CA MET A 100 -9.15 0.04 -6.13
C MET A 100 -9.84 -1.03 -6.99
N GLU A 101 -10.30 -0.67 -8.18
CA GLU A 101 -10.90 -1.60 -9.16
C GLU A 101 -9.87 -2.37 -10.01
N GLY A 102 -8.57 -2.14 -9.80
CA GLY A 102 -7.50 -2.76 -10.61
C GLY A 102 -7.45 -2.28 -12.07
N LYS A 103 -8.10 -1.14 -12.37
CA LYS A 103 -8.17 -0.54 -13.72
C LYS A 103 -7.01 0.45 -13.94
N PRO A 104 -6.61 0.70 -15.20
CA PRO A 104 -5.53 1.64 -15.52
C PRO A 104 -5.88 3.08 -15.10
N THR A 105 -4.92 3.77 -14.48
CA THR A 105 -5.08 5.08 -13.80
C THR A 105 -5.03 6.31 -14.70
N LYS A 106 -5.00 6.12 -16.02
CA LYS A 106 -4.82 7.22 -16.97
C LYS A 106 -6.17 7.91 -17.24
N ILE A 107 -6.45 8.97 -16.49
CA ILE A 107 -7.61 9.85 -16.74
C ILE A 107 -7.36 10.58 -18.07
N ARG A 108 -8.19 10.31 -19.09
CA ARG A 108 -8.21 11.01 -20.39
C ARG A 108 -9.55 11.75 -20.53
N GLY A 109 -9.55 13.01 -20.96
CA GLY A 109 -10.78 13.80 -21.20
C GLY A 109 -10.70 15.26 -20.74
N ILE A 110 -11.86 15.89 -20.53
CA ILE A 110 -12.08 17.32 -20.18
C ILE A 110 -11.14 17.84 -19.08
N LEU A 111 -10.73 16.99 -18.15
CA LEU A 111 -9.80 17.32 -17.07
C LEU A 111 -8.38 17.69 -17.55
N ALA A 112 -7.89 17.04 -18.62
CA ALA A 112 -6.64 17.42 -19.26
C ALA A 112 -6.75 18.81 -19.91
N TYR A 113 -7.88 19.07 -20.55
CA TYR A 113 -8.20 20.35 -21.17
C TYR A 113 -8.31 21.48 -20.13
N LEU A 114 -8.99 21.25 -19.00
CA LEU A 114 -9.08 22.24 -17.91
C LEU A 114 -7.72 22.56 -17.26
N LEU A 115 -6.79 21.60 -17.23
CA LEU A 115 -5.42 21.81 -16.74
C LEU A 115 -4.52 22.55 -17.75
N GLU A 116 -4.81 22.43 -19.04
CA GLU A 116 -4.11 23.17 -20.11
C GLU A 116 -4.55 24.64 -20.14
N MET A 117 -5.84 24.93 -20.00
CA MET A 117 -6.34 26.32 -19.92
C MET A 117 -5.72 27.11 -18.76
N GLU A 118 -5.43 26.46 -17.61
CA GLU A 118 -4.78 27.12 -16.48
C GLU A 118 -3.29 27.44 -16.74
N LYS A 119 -2.63 26.69 -17.63
CA LYS A 119 -1.26 27.02 -18.06
C LYS A 119 -1.24 28.21 -19.00
N GLU A 120 -2.26 28.35 -19.83
CA GLU A 120 -2.43 29.48 -20.75
C GLU A 120 -2.80 30.78 -19.99
N ASP A 121 -3.65 30.71 -18.97
CA ASP A 121 -3.99 31.87 -18.13
C ASP A 121 -2.84 32.38 -17.25
N LYS A 122 -1.82 31.55 -17.01
CA LYS A 122 -0.63 31.92 -16.21
C LYS A 122 0.54 32.44 -17.03
N ASP A 123 0.41 32.48 -18.36
CA ASP A 123 1.44 33.03 -19.25
C ASP A 123 1.07 34.49 -19.64
N PRO A 124 1.72 35.52 -19.08
CA PRO A 124 1.38 36.92 -19.34
C PRO A 124 1.73 37.41 -20.76
N LEU A 125 2.05 36.52 -21.71
CA LEU A 125 2.55 36.85 -23.05
C LEU A 125 1.68 36.37 -24.22
N SER A 126 0.49 35.77 -24.00
CA SER A 126 -0.37 35.32 -25.10
C SER A 126 -1.42 36.35 -25.58
N LYS A 127 -1.31 37.61 -25.17
CA LYS A 127 -2.07 38.72 -25.77
C LYS A 127 -1.10 39.76 -26.34
N SER A 128 -0.67 39.53 -27.57
CA SER A 128 -0.18 40.55 -28.51
C SER A 128 -0.64 40.18 -29.90
#